data_AF-A0A392PMD3-F1
#
_entry.id   AF-A0A392PMD3-F1
#
_cell.length_a   1.000
_cell.length_b   1.000
_cell.length_c   1.000
_cell.angle_alpha   90.00
_cell.angle_beta   90.00
_cell.angle_gamma   90.00
#
_symmetry.space_group_name_H-M   'P 1'
#
loop_
_entity.id
_entity.type
_entity.pdbx_description
1 polymer ?
#
loop_
_entity_poly.entity_id
_entity_poly.type
_entity_poly.pdbx_seq_one_letter_code
_entity_poly.pdbx_strand_id
1 'polypeptide(L)'
;MMNSMDMQLSWHSVRKKLKIGRPGYPGTCRDHEAKLINYKDFVNKELILFSRADLQRSIPSMVDGLKPGQRKILFCSFKKKLVKEIKVGQFIGYVSEHSAYHHGEQSLASTIIGMAQDFVGSNNINLLKPNGQFGTRNLVS
;
A
#
# COMPACT_ATOMS: atom_id res chain seq x y z
N MET A 1 30.38 -16.56 11.88
CA MET A 1 30.10 -15.23 11.33
C MET A 1 28.82 -15.34 10.53
N MET A 2 27.74 -14.65 10.92
CA MET A 2 26.47 -14.68 10.19
C MET A 2 26.56 -13.65 9.07
N ASN A 3 26.53 -14.08 7.81
CA ASN A 3 26.64 -13.18 6.66
C ASN A 3 25.44 -12.24 6.60
N SER A 4 25.66 -10.97 6.24
CA SER A 4 24.62 -9.93 6.15
C SER A 4 23.46 -10.29 5.20
N MET A 5 23.67 -11.26 4.30
CA MET A 5 22.66 -11.78 3.37
C MET A 5 21.61 -12.67 4.07
N ASP A 6 22.03 -13.50 5.03
CA ASP A 6 21.16 -14.47 5.72
C ASP A 6 20.12 -13.80 6.63
N MET A 7 20.30 -12.51 6.91
CA MET A 7 19.38 -11.73 7.74
C MET A 7 18.04 -11.43 7.04
N GLN A 8 17.89 -11.76 5.75
CA GLN A 8 16.69 -11.39 4.99
C GLN A 8 15.55 -12.42 5.00
N LEU A 9 15.82 -13.72 5.22
CA LEU A 9 14.84 -14.79 4.93
C LEU A 9 14.37 -15.63 6.14
N SER A 10 14.89 -15.41 7.34
CA SER A 10 14.49 -16.17 8.55
C SER A 10 13.44 -15.44 9.41
N TRP A 11 12.43 -16.17 9.92
CA TRP A 11 11.42 -15.68 10.86
C TRP A 11 12.00 -15.02 12.13
N HIS A 12 13.17 -15.46 12.58
CA HIS A 12 13.90 -14.84 13.70
C HIS A 12 14.42 -13.43 13.35
N SER A 13 14.75 -13.19 12.09
CA SER A 13 15.17 -11.88 11.59
C SER A 13 13.98 -10.92 11.40
N VAL A 14 12.78 -11.44 11.10
CA VAL A 14 11.54 -10.63 11.01
C VAL A 14 11.26 -9.92 12.35
N ARG A 15 11.37 -10.65 13.48
CA ARG A 15 11.24 -10.06 14.83
C ARG A 15 12.29 -8.99 15.14
N LYS A 16 13.53 -9.16 14.67
CA LYS A 16 14.57 -8.12 14.82
C LYS A 16 14.28 -6.90 13.95
N LYS A 17 13.83 -7.07 12.71
CA LYS A 17 13.43 -5.97 11.81
C LYS A 17 12.28 -5.12 12.39
N LEU A 18 11.29 -5.76 13.03
CA LEU A 18 10.20 -5.06 13.73
C LEU A 18 10.70 -4.16 14.88
N LYS A 19 11.77 -4.56 15.59
CA LYS A 19 12.38 -3.74 16.64
C LYS A 19 13.16 -2.53 16.08
N ILE A 20 13.77 -2.66 14.90
CA ILE A 20 14.55 -1.60 14.24
C ILE A 20 13.62 -0.60 13.54
N GLY A 21 12.43 -1.01 13.10
CA GLY A 21 11.45 -0.16 12.40
C GLY A 21 10.64 0.82 13.26
N ARG A 22 10.98 1.04 14.54
CA ARG A 22 10.26 2.00 15.40
C ARG A 22 10.41 3.44 14.86
N PRO A 23 9.35 4.26 14.88
CA PRO A 23 9.46 5.67 14.53
C PRO A 23 10.32 6.38 15.59
N GLY A 24 11.45 6.97 15.18
CA GLY A 24 12.32 7.67 16.14
C GLY A 24 13.81 7.79 15.79
N TYR A 25 14.30 7.30 14.64
CA TYR A 25 15.65 7.64 14.19
C TYR A 25 15.60 8.78 13.16
N PRO A 26 15.79 10.05 13.57
CA PRO A 26 16.07 11.12 12.62
C PRO A 26 17.44 10.84 11.95
N GLY A 27 17.52 10.94 10.62
CA GLY A 27 18.79 10.87 9.87
C GLY A 27 19.08 9.61 9.05
N THR A 28 18.08 8.82 8.65
CA THR A 28 18.29 7.68 7.72
C THR A 28 18.28 8.08 6.24
N CYS A 29 18.53 9.35 5.93
CA CYS A 29 18.75 9.80 4.56
C CYS A 29 20.18 9.45 4.19
N ARG A 30 20.38 8.78 3.07
CA ARG A 30 21.72 8.45 2.59
C ARG A 30 22.32 9.66 1.88
N ASP A 31 23.60 9.90 2.10
CA ASP A 31 24.36 10.85 1.29
C ASP A 31 24.58 10.25 -0.11
N HIS A 32 23.91 10.80 -1.11
CA HIS A 32 24.02 10.34 -2.51
C HIS A 32 25.33 10.77 -3.18
N GLU A 33 26.12 11.62 -2.53
CA GLU A 33 27.41 12.12 -3.02
C GLU A 33 28.59 11.16 -2.76
N ALA A 34 28.43 10.21 -1.83
CA ALA A 34 29.48 9.26 -1.49
C ALA A 34 29.66 8.19 -2.60
N LYS A 35 30.85 8.11 -3.20
CA LYS A 35 31.20 7.14 -4.26
C LYS A 35 31.29 5.68 -3.79
N LEU A 36 31.55 5.43 -2.51
CA LEU A 36 31.69 4.10 -1.94
C LEU A 36 30.67 3.87 -0.83
N ILE A 37 30.03 2.70 -0.84
CA ILE A 37 28.90 2.39 0.02
C ILE A 37 29.23 1.13 0.81
N ASN A 38 29.21 1.23 2.14
CA ASN A 38 29.31 0.06 2.98
C ASN A 38 28.00 -0.73 2.93
N TYR A 39 28.07 -2.05 2.72
CA TYR A 39 26.91 -2.95 2.74
C TYR A 39 26.07 -2.81 4.01
N LYS A 40 26.71 -2.59 5.16
CA LYS A 40 26.01 -2.39 6.44
C LYS A 40 25.16 -1.12 6.44
N ASP A 41 25.64 -0.04 5.83
CA ASP A 41 24.93 1.23 5.74
C ASP A 41 23.80 1.16 4.72
N PHE A 42 24.00 0.47 3.59
CA PHE A 42 22.95 0.19 2.62
C PHE A 42 21.74 -0.52 3.27
N VAL A 43 22.00 -1.59 4.03
CA VAL A 43 20.94 -2.36 4.70
C VAL A 43 20.20 -1.52 5.75
N ASN A 44 20.94 -0.76 6.56
CA ASN A 44 20.36 -0.02 7.69
C ASN A 44 19.76 1.34 7.31
N LYS A 45 20.16 1.96 6.21
CA LYS A 45 19.67 3.28 5.78
C LYS A 45 18.69 3.21 4.60
N GLU A 46 18.91 2.35 3.61
CA GLU A 46 18.04 2.28 2.42
C GLU A 46 17.06 1.11 2.47
N LEU A 47 17.55 -0.12 2.71
CA LEU A 47 16.69 -1.30 2.67
C LEU A 47 15.61 -1.29 3.76
N ILE A 48 15.90 -0.69 4.91
CA ILE A 48 14.91 -0.54 5.98
C ILE A 48 13.78 0.42 5.59
N LEU A 49 14.07 1.47 4.80
CA LEU A 49 13.06 2.42 4.35
C LEU A 49 12.10 1.75 3.37
N PHE A 50 12.63 0.94 2.45
CA PHE A 50 11.82 0.10 1.57
C PHE A 50 10.92 -0.86 2.37
N SER A 51 11.51 -1.57 3.34
CA SER A 51 10.76 -2.51 4.20
C SER A 51 9.65 -1.80 5.00
N ARG A 52 9.91 -0.59 5.50
CA ARG A 52 8.92 0.23 6.22
C ARG A 52 7.81 0.71 5.29
N ALA A 53 8.16 1.16 4.08
CA ALA A 53 7.18 1.56 3.07
C ALA A 53 6.28 0.39 2.65
N ASP A 54 6.82 -0.83 2.55
CA ASP A 54 6.05 -2.03 2.27
C ASP A 54 5.07 -2.38 3.39
N LEU A 55 5.53 -2.32 4.64
CA LEU A 55 4.66 -2.54 5.81
C LEU A 55 3.54 -1.50 5.87
N GLN A 56 3.86 -0.22 5.65
CA GLN A 56 2.89 0.87 5.67
C GLN A 56 1.83 0.73 4.57
N ARG A 57 2.20 0.22 3.38
CA ARG A 57 1.25 -0.02 2.29
C ARG A 57 0.42 -1.30 2.49
N SER A 58 0.97 -2.29 3.20
CA SER A 58 0.34 -3.60 3.36
C SER A 58 -0.57 -3.71 4.58
N ILE A 59 -0.23 -3.03 5.67
CA ILE A 59 -0.95 -3.11 6.95
C ILE A 59 -1.94 -1.94 7.05
N PRO A 60 -3.24 -2.21 7.30
CA PRO A 60 -4.22 -1.15 7.51
C PRO A 60 -3.97 -0.40 8.83
N SER A 61 -4.43 0.85 8.89
CA SER A 61 -4.44 1.58 10.17
C SER A 61 -5.51 1.02 11.10
N MET A 62 -5.22 1.04 12.40
CA MET A 62 -6.14 0.57 13.44
C MET A 62 -7.40 1.43 13.57
N VAL A 63 -7.30 2.73 13.24
CA VAL A 63 -8.39 3.69 13.47
C VAL A 63 -9.50 3.55 12.43
N ASP A 64 -9.14 3.39 11.16
CA ASP A 64 -10.08 3.33 10.03
C ASP A 64 -10.15 1.96 9.36
N GLY A 65 -9.21 1.05 9.65
CA GLY A 65 -9.12 -0.25 8.98
C GLY A 65 -8.65 -0.17 7.52
N LEU A 66 -8.18 1.00 7.06
CA LEU A 66 -7.86 1.22 5.64
C LEU A 66 -6.36 1.27 5.37
N LYS A 67 -5.97 0.66 4.25
CA LYS A 67 -4.64 0.82 3.67
C LYS A 67 -4.51 2.21 3.04
N PRO A 68 -3.29 2.77 2.91
CA PRO A 68 -3.09 4.08 2.30
C PRO A 68 -3.71 4.24 0.90
N GLY A 69 -3.68 3.19 0.07
CA GLY A 69 -4.32 3.21 -1.25
C GLY A 69 -5.84 3.38 -1.18
N GLN A 70 -6.51 2.61 -0.29
CA GLN A 70 -7.96 2.71 -0.06
C GLN A 70 -8.34 4.09 0.49
N ARG A 71 -7.53 4.66 1.39
CA ARG A 71 -7.77 6.00 1.94
C ARG A 71 -7.66 7.09 0.89
N LYS A 72 -6.68 6.99 -0.02
CA LYS A 72 -6.53 7.91 -1.17
C LYS A 72 -7.74 7.87 -2.10
N ILE A 73 -8.27 6.67 -2.36
CA ILE A 73 -9.49 6.48 -3.16
C ILE A 73 -10.67 7.20 -2.51
N LEU A 74 -10.93 6.97 -1.21
CA LEU A 74 -12.04 7.64 -0.50
C LEU A 74 -11.85 9.16 -0.42
N PHE A 75 -10.64 9.63 -0.18
CA PHE A 75 -10.34 11.06 -0.19
C PHE A 75 -10.72 11.71 -1.53
N CYS A 76 -10.35 11.09 -2.65
CA CYS A 76 -10.75 11.55 -3.97
C CYS A 76 -12.26 11.44 -4.22
N SER A 77 -12.92 10.39 -3.72
CA SER A 77 -14.40 10.27 -3.77
C SER A 77 -15.10 11.42 -3.06
N PHE A 78 -14.60 11.81 -1.87
CA PHE A 78 -15.13 12.94 -1.12
C PHE A 78 -14.80 14.28 -1.78
N LYS A 79 -13.56 14.45 -2.27
CA LYS A 79 -13.13 15.67 -2.96
C LYS A 79 -13.95 15.96 -4.21
N LYS A 80 -14.26 14.92 -5.01
CA LYS A 80 -15.11 15.03 -6.20
C LYS A 80 -16.60 15.12 -5.88
N LYS A 81 -17.00 14.83 -4.62
CA LYS A 81 -18.40 14.65 -4.19
C LYS A 81 -19.13 13.65 -5.10
N LEU A 82 -18.69 12.39 -5.09
CA LEU A 82 -19.30 11.31 -5.87
C LEU A 82 -20.74 11.00 -5.41
N VAL A 83 -21.68 11.84 -5.83
CA VAL A 83 -23.13 11.61 -5.69
C VAL A 83 -23.68 10.93 -6.94
N LYS A 84 -23.11 11.26 -8.11
CA LYS A 84 -23.42 10.63 -9.39
C LYS A 84 -22.43 9.51 -9.67
N GLU A 85 -22.90 8.48 -10.34
CA GLU A 85 -22.06 7.38 -10.79
C GLU A 85 -21.02 7.84 -11.82
N ILE A 86 -19.85 7.19 -11.77
CA ILE A 86 -18.75 7.43 -12.68
C ILE A 86 -18.13 6.09 -13.06
N LYS A 87 -17.67 5.96 -14.30
CA LYS A 87 -16.97 4.76 -14.74
C LYS A 87 -15.65 4.61 -13.96
N VAL A 88 -15.35 3.38 -13.54
CA VAL A 88 -14.14 3.06 -12.78
C VAL A 88 -12.88 3.55 -13.50
N GLY A 89 -12.79 3.39 -14.83
CA GLY A 89 -11.67 3.88 -15.64
C GLY A 89 -11.42 5.40 -15.51
N GLN A 90 -12.49 6.20 -15.55
CA GLN A 90 -12.37 7.66 -15.40
C GLN A 90 -12.01 8.05 -13.96
N PHE A 91 -12.55 7.31 -12.99
CA PHE A 91 -12.26 7.57 -11.59
C PHE A 91 -10.81 7.23 -11.22
N ILE A 92 -10.23 6.18 -11.80
CA ILE A 92 -8.80 5.85 -11.62
C ILE A 92 -7.90 7.01 -12.07
N GLY A 93 -8.14 7.56 -13.26
CA GLY A 93 -7.39 8.71 -13.77
C GLY A 93 -7.48 9.91 -12.82
N TYR A 94 -8.68 10.19 -12.32
CA TYR A 94 -8.90 11.27 -11.34
C TYR A 94 -8.14 11.04 -10.02
N VAL A 95 -8.16 9.81 -9.49
CA VAL A 95 -7.44 9.45 -8.26
C VAL A 95 -5.93 9.56 -8.46
N SER A 96 -5.42 9.09 -9.60
CA SER A 96 -3.99 9.15 -9.95
C SER A 96 -3.47 10.58 -9.94
N GLU A 97 -4.20 11.49 -10.58
CA GLU A 97 -3.86 12.91 -10.67
C GLU A 97 -3.96 13.63 -9.30
N HIS A 98 -5.01 13.37 -8.52
CA HIS A 98 -5.32 14.17 -7.34
C HIS A 98 -4.73 13.64 -6.02
N SER A 99 -4.29 12.38 -5.98
CA SER A 99 -3.78 11.74 -4.75
C SER A 99 -2.28 11.43 -4.78
N ALA A 100 -1.56 11.92 -5.80
CA ALA A 100 -0.15 11.61 -6.05
C ALA A 100 0.12 10.11 -5.87
N TYR A 101 -0.66 9.27 -6.56
CA TYR A 101 -0.54 7.83 -6.45
C TYR A 101 0.52 7.35 -7.42
N HIS A 102 1.69 7.01 -6.89
CA HIS A 102 2.87 6.65 -7.70
C HIS A 102 2.94 5.16 -8.06
N HIS A 103 1.86 4.40 -7.88
CA HIS A 103 1.80 2.99 -8.32
C HIS A 103 0.83 2.86 -9.50
N GLY A 104 0.98 1.79 -10.29
CA GLY A 104 0.22 1.63 -11.53
C GLY A 104 -1.29 1.68 -11.35
N GLU A 105 -1.98 2.22 -12.35
CA GLU A 105 -3.44 2.36 -12.40
C GLU A 105 -4.18 1.03 -12.22
N GLN A 106 -3.59 -0.09 -12.68
CA GLN A 106 -4.14 -1.42 -12.51
C GLN A 106 -4.31 -1.80 -11.03
N SER A 107 -3.38 -1.37 -10.16
CA SER A 107 -3.49 -1.62 -8.71
C SER A 107 -4.58 -0.77 -8.06
N LEU A 108 -4.82 0.45 -8.58
CA LEU A 108 -5.97 1.26 -8.14
C LEU A 108 -7.28 0.63 -8.60
N ALA A 109 -7.34 0.16 -9.85
CA ALA A 109 -8.52 -0.49 -10.41
C ALA A 109 -8.96 -1.68 -9.55
N SER A 110 -8.03 -2.58 -9.24
CA SER A 110 -8.32 -3.74 -8.39
C SER A 110 -8.72 -3.34 -6.97
N THR A 111 -8.10 -2.30 -6.41
CA THR A 111 -8.47 -1.79 -5.08
C THR A 111 -9.89 -1.20 -5.07
N ILE A 112 -10.26 -0.41 -6.08
CA ILE A 112 -11.61 0.18 -6.22
C ILE A 112 -12.65 -0.93 -6.38
N ILE A 113 -12.37 -1.91 -7.25
CA ILE A 113 -13.26 -3.06 -7.45
C ILE A 113 -13.45 -3.82 -6.13
N GLY A 114 -12.37 -4.14 -5.43
CA GLY A 114 -12.41 -4.83 -4.14
C GLY A 114 -13.18 -4.07 -3.06
N MET A 115 -13.16 -2.73 -3.08
CA MET A 115 -13.93 -1.89 -2.13
C MET A 115 -15.44 -1.82 -2.45
N ALA A 116 -15.82 -2.12 -3.70
CA ALA A 116 -17.22 -2.06 -4.15
C ALA A 116 -17.94 -3.42 -4.07
N GLN A 117 -17.20 -4.53 -4.11
CA GLN A 117 -17.72 -5.89 -4.07
C GLN A 117 -18.71 -6.13 -2.91
N ASP A 118 -19.83 -6.77 -3.23
CA ASP A 118 -20.98 -7.04 -2.36
C ASP A 118 -21.41 -8.52 -2.28
N PHE A 119 -20.68 -9.44 -2.94
CA PHE A 119 -21.00 -10.86 -2.88
C PHE A 119 -20.66 -11.48 -1.50
N VAL A 120 -21.33 -12.57 -1.14
CA VAL A 120 -21.12 -13.27 0.14
C VAL A 120 -19.65 -13.71 0.29
N GLY A 121 -19.00 -13.23 1.35
CA GLY A 121 -17.57 -13.48 1.63
C GLY A 121 -16.62 -12.36 1.20
N SER A 122 -17.14 -11.25 0.65
CA SER A 122 -16.36 -10.04 0.35
C SER A 122 -16.38 -9.04 1.53
N ASN A 123 -17.00 -7.87 1.38
CA ASN A 123 -17.10 -6.85 2.41
C ASN A 123 -18.43 -6.95 3.15
N ASN A 124 -18.41 -6.87 4.48
CA ASN A 124 -19.64 -6.78 5.28
C ASN A 124 -20.42 -5.49 4.98
N ILE A 125 -19.70 -4.39 4.76
CA ILE A 125 -20.23 -3.10 4.32
C ILE A 125 -19.30 -2.59 3.23
N ASN A 126 -19.81 -2.48 2.01
CA ASN A 126 -19.08 -1.91 0.88
C ASN A 126 -19.12 -0.38 0.95
N LEU A 127 -17.95 0.25 0.85
CA LEU A 127 -17.82 1.72 0.92
C LEU A 127 -18.17 2.39 -0.41
N LEU A 128 -18.13 1.63 -1.50
CA LEU A 128 -18.52 2.04 -2.85
C LEU A 128 -19.65 1.11 -3.33
N LYS A 129 -20.58 1.64 -4.12
CA LYS A 129 -21.65 0.83 -4.70
C LYS A 129 -21.17 0.10 -5.96
N PRO A 130 -21.44 -1.21 -6.10
CA PRO A 130 -21.08 -2.00 -7.28
C PRO A 130 -22.10 -1.78 -8.39
N ASN A 131 -22.04 -0.63 -9.06
CA ASN A 131 -22.91 -0.34 -10.21
C ASN A 131 -22.32 -1.00 -11.48
N GLY A 132 -22.62 -2.28 -11.69
CA GLY A 132 -22.16 -3.07 -12.85
C GLY A 132 -21.62 -4.44 -12.44
N GLN A 133 -20.74 -5.02 -13.25
CA GLN A 133 -20.11 -6.32 -12.95
C GLN A 133 -18.82 -6.12 -12.14
N PHE A 134 -18.90 -6.31 -10.83
CA PHE A 134 -17.77 -6.18 -9.88
C PHE A 134 -17.26 -7.54 -9.36
N GLY A 135 -17.74 -8.63 -9.95
CA GLY A 135 -17.40 -10.00 -9.60
C GLY A 135 -18.55 -10.70 -8.89
N THR A 136 -18.50 -12.03 -8.91
CA THR A 136 -19.46 -12.87 -8.20
C THR A 136 -18.70 -13.87 -7.33
N ARG A 137 -19.39 -14.55 -6.42
CA ARG A 137 -18.80 -15.62 -5.60
C ARG A 137 -18.23 -16.77 -6.45
N ASN A 138 -18.79 -16.99 -7.64
CA ASN A 138 -18.30 -18.01 -8.56
C ASN A 138 -17.17 -17.41 -9.39
N LEU A 139 -15.94 -17.71 -8.99
CA LEU A 139 -14.78 -17.54 -9.86
C LEU A 139 -14.89 -18.60 -10.97
N VAL A 140 -15.40 -18.21 -12.13
CA VAL A 140 -15.26 -19.07 -13.32
C VAL A 140 -13.79 -18.99 -13.72
N SER A 141 -13.06 -20.07 -13.44
CA SER A 141 -11.66 -20.30 -13.83
C SER A 141 -11.55 -20.67 -15.31
#